data_AF-A0A3G1DGP8-F1
#
_entry.id   AF-A0A3G1DGP8-F1
#
_cell.length_a   1.000
_cell.length_b   1.000
_cell.length_c   1.000
_cell.angle_alpha   90.00
_cell.angle_beta   90.00
_cell.angle_gamma   90.00
#
_symmetry.space_group_name_H-M   'P 1'
#
loop_
_entity.id
_entity.type
_entity.pdbx_description
1 polymer ?
#
loop_
_entity_poly.entity_id
_entity_poly.type
_entity_poly.pdbx_seq_one_letter_code
_entity_poly.pdbx_strand_id
1 'polypeptide(L)'
;MNASNIAKSYTVETRATNGAEDAPDVAVFSIDQAAAQGISDLARLVNENGLFKVEKFDSTASFHQYAPGTEEADELGEENEVLLKGGCLNVDSASFWFSGFIRNSDTEVVTARQPIDELLSHFGLSGKLTDADAGQEHQYLVTWSVDAEVVGGHHAAAQAVAARYFRSDIAAGEQDTACTFIVTARSDSKPVEIDLSARQHTC
;
A
#
# COMPACT_ATOMS: atom_id res chain seq x y z
N MET A 1 -17.41 28.32 18.07
CA MET A 1 -16.17 27.92 18.76
C MET A 1 -15.52 26.88 17.88
N ASN A 2 -14.48 27.25 17.14
CA ASN A 2 -13.78 26.35 16.21
C ASN A 2 -13.02 25.32 17.04
N ALA A 3 -13.47 24.06 17.01
CA ALA A 3 -12.68 22.96 17.55
C ALA A 3 -11.36 22.94 16.77
N SER A 4 -10.27 23.12 17.49
CA SER A 4 -8.93 23.10 16.94
C SER A 4 -8.72 21.79 16.18
N ASN A 5 -8.36 21.95 14.92
CA ASN A 5 -8.09 20.94 13.92
C ASN A 5 -6.73 20.27 14.21
N ILE A 6 -6.63 19.60 15.36
CA ILE A 6 -5.38 19.03 15.86
C ILE A 6 -5.19 17.67 15.20
N ALA A 7 -4.01 17.41 14.65
CA ALA A 7 -3.67 16.12 14.08
C ALA A 7 -3.84 14.99 15.12
N LYS A 8 -4.30 13.81 14.68
CA LYS A 8 -4.36 12.62 15.52
C LYS A 8 -3.00 11.95 15.53
N SER A 9 -2.35 11.91 16.69
CA SER A 9 -1.06 11.25 16.87
C SER A 9 -1.22 9.76 17.14
N TYR A 10 -0.26 8.98 16.66
CA TYR A 10 -0.20 7.53 16.78
C TYR A 10 1.19 7.12 17.26
N THR A 11 1.21 6.16 18.17
CA THR A 11 2.39 5.39 18.58
C THR A 11 1.95 3.94 18.55
N VAL A 12 2.45 3.19 17.59
CA VAL A 12 1.91 1.86 17.25
C VAL A 12 3.01 0.85 17.10
N GLU A 13 2.75 -0.38 17.53
CA GLU A 13 3.70 -1.48 17.40
C GLU A 13 4.04 -1.76 15.92
N THR A 14 5.28 -2.16 15.70
CA THR A 14 5.77 -2.60 14.39
C THR A 14 6.15 -4.07 14.42
N ARG A 15 6.22 -4.65 13.22
CA ARG A 15 6.60 -6.04 13.03
C ARG A 15 7.45 -6.18 11.78
N ALA A 16 8.58 -6.87 11.88
CA ALA A 16 9.30 -7.39 10.72
C ALA A 16 8.60 -8.62 10.14
N THR A 17 8.51 -8.70 8.81
CA THR A 17 7.83 -9.81 8.13
C THR A 17 8.60 -11.13 8.23
N ASN A 18 9.92 -11.06 8.41
CA ASN A 18 10.82 -12.21 8.57
C ASN A 18 11.24 -12.50 10.03
N GLY A 19 10.76 -11.71 11.00
CA GLY A 19 11.11 -11.88 12.41
C GLY A 19 12.55 -11.49 12.79
N ALA A 20 13.16 -10.55 12.06
CA ALA A 20 14.47 -10.00 12.42
C ALA A 20 14.47 -9.36 13.82
N GLU A 21 15.54 -9.60 14.59
CA GLU A 21 15.72 -9.05 15.95
C GLU A 21 16.01 -7.55 15.95
N ASP A 22 16.57 -7.00 14.87
CA ASP A 22 16.88 -5.57 14.71
C ASP A 22 15.71 -4.77 14.09
N ALA A 23 14.49 -5.29 14.16
CA ALA A 23 13.31 -4.56 13.71
C ALA A 23 12.99 -3.42 14.69
N PRO A 24 12.45 -2.29 14.22
CA PRO A 24 11.89 -1.30 15.12
C PRO A 24 10.73 -1.93 15.91
N ASP A 25 10.56 -1.54 17.17
CA ASP A 25 9.42 -1.98 17.99
C ASP A 25 8.20 -1.10 17.78
N VAL A 26 8.39 0.16 17.37
CA VAL A 26 7.32 1.14 17.28
C VAL A 26 7.48 2.10 16.11
N ALA A 27 6.34 2.56 15.59
CA ALA A 27 6.27 3.69 14.68
C ALA A 27 5.45 4.83 15.30
N VAL A 28 5.88 6.07 15.02
CA VAL A 28 5.23 7.30 15.44
C VAL A 28 4.88 8.13 14.21
N PHE A 29 3.64 8.59 14.15
CA PHE A 29 3.15 9.45 13.09
C PHE A 29 1.96 10.28 13.56
N SER A 30 1.61 11.31 12.79
CA SER A 30 0.40 12.09 13.01
C SER A 30 -0.35 12.27 11.70
N ILE A 31 -1.68 12.16 11.77
CA ILE A 31 -2.57 12.31 10.63
C ILE A 31 -3.41 13.56 10.87
N ASP A 32 -3.33 14.54 9.98
CA ASP A 32 -4.21 15.71 10.00
C ASP A 32 -5.53 15.45 9.26
N GLN A 33 -6.42 16.43 9.25
CA GLN A 33 -7.73 16.29 8.60
C GLN A 33 -7.61 16.04 7.08
N ALA A 34 -6.63 16.65 6.41
CA ALA A 34 -6.46 16.50 4.96
C ALA A 34 -5.94 15.11 4.62
N ALA A 35 -4.96 14.61 5.37
CA ALA A 35 -4.47 13.24 5.26
C ALA A 35 -5.58 12.22 5.60
N ALA A 36 -6.42 12.49 6.59
CA ALA A 36 -7.57 11.64 6.91
C ALA A 36 -8.59 11.57 5.76
N GLN A 37 -8.86 12.70 5.10
CA GLN A 37 -9.69 12.72 3.90
C GLN A 37 -9.05 11.90 2.77
N GLY A 38 -7.75 12.07 2.52
CA GLY A 38 -7.02 11.28 1.54
C GLY A 38 -7.07 9.77 1.81
N ILE A 39 -6.93 9.33 3.07
CA ILE A 39 -7.09 7.93 3.47
C ILE A 39 -8.51 7.43 3.19
N SER A 40 -9.54 8.26 3.45
CA SER A 40 -10.94 7.95 3.13
C SER A 40 -11.15 7.72 1.63
N ASP A 41 -10.59 8.59 0.80
CA ASP A 41 -10.71 8.49 -0.65
C ASP A 41 -9.99 7.27 -1.22
N LEU A 42 -8.83 6.90 -0.65
CA LEU A 42 -8.14 5.66 -0.99
C LEU A 42 -8.96 4.43 -0.59
N ALA A 43 -9.58 4.41 0.60
CA ALA A 43 -10.43 3.30 1.04
C ALA A 43 -11.69 3.17 0.18
N ARG A 44 -12.26 4.29 -0.27
CA ARG A 44 -13.35 4.31 -1.24
C ARG A 44 -12.91 3.73 -2.58
N LEU A 45 -11.73 4.10 -3.10
CA LEU A 45 -11.16 3.53 -4.31
C LEU A 45 -11.01 2.00 -4.19
N VAL A 46 -10.55 1.51 -3.03
CA VAL A 46 -10.45 0.08 -2.73
C VAL A 46 -11.82 -0.60 -2.81
N ASN A 47 -12.83 -0.02 -2.15
CA ASN A 47 -14.19 -0.58 -2.13
C ASN A 47 -14.88 -0.55 -3.51
N GLU A 48 -14.85 0.59 -4.20
CA GLU A 48 -15.55 0.79 -5.49
C GLU A 48 -14.99 -0.12 -6.60
N ASN A 49 -13.70 -0.46 -6.52
CA ASN A 49 -13.01 -1.25 -7.55
C ASN A 49 -12.70 -2.69 -7.09
N GLY A 50 -13.12 -3.08 -5.88
CA GLY A 50 -12.87 -4.41 -5.34
C GLY A 50 -11.37 -4.74 -5.20
N LEU A 51 -10.55 -3.75 -4.87
CA LEU A 51 -9.11 -3.94 -4.66
C LEU A 51 -8.86 -4.60 -3.30
N PHE A 52 -7.71 -5.26 -3.15
CA PHE A 52 -7.26 -5.72 -1.84
C PHE A 52 -6.75 -4.57 -0.97
N LYS A 53 -5.93 -3.69 -1.54
CA LYS A 53 -5.40 -2.46 -0.93
C LYS A 53 -4.87 -1.51 -2.00
N VAL A 54 -4.58 -0.27 -1.61
CA VAL A 54 -3.76 0.69 -2.36
C VAL A 54 -2.52 1.03 -1.54
N GLU A 55 -1.39 1.20 -2.24
CA GLU A 55 -0.13 1.63 -1.67
C GLU A 55 0.27 2.98 -2.26
N LYS A 56 0.61 3.94 -1.39
CA LYS A 56 1.08 5.26 -1.78
C LYS A 56 2.41 5.52 -1.09
N PHE A 57 3.42 5.97 -1.83
CA PHE A 57 4.68 6.39 -1.22
C PHE A 57 4.44 7.48 -0.19
N ASP A 58 4.89 7.21 1.03
CA ASP A 58 4.72 8.07 2.18
C ASP A 58 5.80 7.75 3.23
N SER A 59 6.59 8.76 3.58
CA SER A 59 7.69 8.66 4.56
C SER A 59 7.41 9.49 5.81
N THR A 60 6.14 9.79 6.12
CA THR A 60 5.77 10.58 7.30
C THR A 60 5.88 9.82 8.61
N ALA A 61 5.80 8.49 8.58
CA ALA A 61 5.99 7.66 9.77
C ALA A 61 7.48 7.52 10.12
N SER A 62 7.81 7.83 11.37
CA SER A 62 9.13 7.61 11.96
C SER A 62 9.14 6.28 12.70
N PHE A 63 10.17 5.46 12.49
CA PHE A 63 10.28 4.13 13.07
C PHE A 63 11.41 4.12 14.09
N HIS A 64 11.18 3.49 15.24
CA HIS A 64 12.11 3.53 16.37
C HIS A 64 12.34 2.16 16.97
N GLN A 65 13.56 1.91 17.42
CA GLN A 65 13.89 0.70 18.15
C GLN A 65 13.12 0.63 19.47
N TYR A 66 13.04 1.74 20.21
CA TYR A 66 12.24 1.88 21.42
C TYR A 66 11.32 3.09 21.35
N ALA A 67 10.23 3.04 22.13
CA ALA A 67 9.28 4.15 22.24
C ALA A 67 9.96 5.46 22.68
N PRO A 68 9.78 6.57 21.95
CA PRO A 68 10.34 7.85 22.37
C PRO A 68 9.92 8.24 23.79
N GLY A 69 10.89 8.64 24.62
CA GLY A 69 10.68 9.00 26.02
C GLY A 69 10.81 7.85 27.02
N THR A 70 11.27 6.67 26.59
CA THR A 70 11.77 5.63 27.51
C THR A 70 13.25 5.85 27.83
N GLU A 71 13.73 5.24 28.91
CA GLU A 71 15.15 5.31 29.31
C GLU A 71 16.06 4.75 28.22
N GLU A 72 15.67 3.64 27.57
CA GLU A 72 16.41 3.02 26.47
C GLU A 72 16.48 3.92 25.23
N ALA A 73 15.37 4.63 24.92
CA ALA A 73 15.34 5.58 23.82
C ALA A 73 16.24 6.79 24.10
N ASP A 74 16.27 7.27 25.35
CA ASP A 74 17.11 8.40 25.76
C ASP A 74 18.61 8.03 25.76
N GLU A 75 18.95 6.79 26.11
CA GLU A 75 20.33 6.26 26.04
C GLU A 75 20.85 6.16 24.60
N LEU A 76 20.01 5.70 23.66
CA LEU A 76 20.37 5.61 22.24
C LEU A 76 20.36 6.96 21.53
N GLY A 77 19.54 7.91 21.99
CA GLY A 77 19.41 9.23 21.35
C GLY A 77 19.00 9.12 19.88
N GLU A 78 19.79 9.70 18.98
CA GLU A 78 19.52 9.67 17.53
C GLU A 78 19.60 8.26 16.93
N GLU A 79 20.36 7.34 17.55
CA GLU A 79 20.48 5.95 17.08
C GLU A 79 19.20 5.15 17.32
N ASN A 80 18.25 5.68 18.10
CA ASN A 80 16.95 5.05 18.30
C ASN A 80 16.08 5.06 17.02
N GLU A 81 16.36 5.94 16.04
CA GLU A 81 15.61 5.98 14.78
C GLU A 81 16.09 4.93 13.77
N VAL A 82 15.18 4.07 13.32
CA VAL A 82 15.44 3.05 12.30
C VAL A 82 15.01 3.58 10.94
N LEU A 83 15.98 3.90 10.10
CA LEU A 83 15.72 4.44 8.76
C LEU A 83 15.18 3.36 7.82
N LEU A 84 14.10 3.69 7.10
CA LEU A 84 13.51 2.83 6.08
C LEU A 84 13.76 3.35 4.65
N LYS A 85 13.75 2.45 3.67
CA LYS A 85 13.65 2.72 2.22
C LYS A 85 12.26 2.32 1.73
N GLY A 86 11.71 3.09 0.78
CA GLY A 86 10.43 2.77 0.15
C GLY A 86 9.24 2.81 1.11
N GLY A 87 9.19 3.82 2.00
CA GLY A 87 8.07 4.02 2.91
C GLY A 87 6.76 4.18 2.16
N CYS A 88 5.72 3.47 2.61
CA CYS A 88 4.40 3.46 2.00
C CYS A 88 3.30 3.59 3.05
N LEU A 89 2.32 4.44 2.76
CA LEU A 89 0.98 4.36 3.33
C LEU A 89 0.20 3.28 2.57
N ASN A 90 -0.32 2.31 3.31
CA ASN A 90 -1.17 1.25 2.82
C ASN A 90 -2.59 1.51 3.30
N VAL A 91 -3.57 1.36 2.41
CA VAL A 91 -4.99 1.54 2.73
C VAL A 91 -5.78 0.38 2.13
N ASP A 92 -6.56 -0.31 2.97
CA ASP A 92 -7.61 -1.21 2.51
C ASP A 92 -9.00 -0.60 2.75
N SER A 93 -10.06 -1.39 2.59
CA SER A 93 -11.44 -0.92 2.74
C SER A 93 -11.79 -0.38 4.13
N ALA A 94 -11.03 -0.77 5.17
CA ALA A 94 -11.38 -0.55 6.57
C ALA A 94 -10.22 -0.01 7.42
N SER A 95 -8.99 -0.13 6.97
CA SER A 95 -7.79 0.16 7.76
C SER A 95 -6.68 0.81 6.94
N PHE A 96 -5.82 1.54 7.63
CA PHE A 96 -4.57 2.06 7.09
C PHE A 96 -3.38 1.66 7.96
N TRP A 97 -2.19 1.55 7.35
CA TRP A 97 -0.94 1.23 8.05
C TRP A 97 0.27 1.71 7.23
N PHE A 98 1.43 1.82 7.86
CA PHE A 98 2.68 2.12 7.16
C PHE A 98 3.52 0.86 6.96
N SER A 99 4.26 0.82 5.86
CA SER A 99 5.27 -0.20 5.60
C SER A 99 6.53 0.40 4.99
N GLY A 100 7.63 -0.34 5.03
CA GLY A 100 8.87 0.01 4.37
C GLY A 100 9.93 -1.06 4.62
N PHE A 101 11.09 -0.93 3.99
CA PHE A 101 12.20 -1.86 4.18
C PHE A 101 13.28 -1.21 5.02
N ILE A 102 13.86 -1.92 5.98
CA ILE A 102 15.00 -1.40 6.76
C ILE A 102 16.12 -1.02 5.79
N ARG A 103 16.70 0.17 5.97
CA ARG A 103 17.75 0.67 5.10
C ARG A 103 18.94 -0.29 5.13
N ASN A 104 19.48 -0.59 3.95
CA ASN A 104 20.56 -1.58 3.75
C ASN A 104 20.19 -3.02 4.12
N SER A 105 18.90 -3.34 4.22
CA SER A 105 18.36 -4.68 4.44
C SER A 105 17.22 -4.95 3.46
N ASP A 106 16.84 -6.23 3.35
CA ASP A 106 15.65 -6.68 2.62
C ASP A 106 14.51 -7.06 3.58
N THR A 107 14.65 -6.67 4.85
CA THR A 107 13.62 -6.86 5.87
C THR A 107 12.54 -5.79 5.73
N GLU A 108 11.33 -6.23 5.38
CA GLU A 108 10.14 -5.38 5.43
C GLU A 108 9.63 -5.27 6.86
N VAL A 109 9.22 -4.06 7.22
CA VAL A 109 8.59 -3.71 8.48
C VAL A 109 7.23 -3.11 8.19
N VAL A 110 6.23 -3.48 8.98
CA VAL A 110 4.88 -2.96 8.91
C VAL A 110 4.41 -2.48 10.28
N THR A 111 3.59 -1.42 10.32
CA THR A 111 2.90 -0.99 11.53
C THR A 111 1.64 -1.81 11.77
N ALA A 112 1.17 -1.84 13.02
CA ALA A 112 -0.18 -2.28 13.32
C ALA A 112 -1.22 -1.48 12.51
N ARG A 113 -2.27 -2.17 12.06
CA ARG A 113 -3.36 -1.58 11.29
C ARG A 113 -4.22 -0.67 12.15
N GLN A 114 -4.53 0.52 11.62
CA GLN A 114 -5.36 1.51 12.28
C GLN A 114 -6.73 1.59 11.59
N PRO A 115 -7.83 1.57 12.35
CA PRO A 115 -9.18 1.61 11.80
C PRO A 115 -9.54 3.00 11.23
N ILE A 116 -10.10 3.01 10.02
CA ILE A 116 -10.42 4.26 9.31
C ILE A 116 -11.63 4.97 9.91
N ASP A 117 -12.63 4.22 10.37
CA ASP A 117 -13.84 4.79 11.01
C ASP A 117 -13.50 5.60 12.27
N GLU A 118 -12.54 5.15 13.08
CA GLU A 118 -12.05 5.91 14.24
C GLU A 118 -11.28 7.16 13.84
N LEU A 119 -10.51 7.10 12.76
CA LEU A 119 -9.81 8.26 12.20
C LEU A 119 -10.83 9.30 11.69
N LEU A 120 -11.82 8.89 10.91
CA LEU A 120 -12.85 9.78 10.39
C LEU A 120 -13.73 10.37 11.48
N SER A 121 -14.04 9.57 12.51
CA SER A 121 -14.83 10.03 13.66
C SER A 121 -14.09 11.10 14.46
N HIS A 122 -12.76 10.99 14.59
CA HIS A 122 -11.93 12.02 15.23
C HIS A 122 -12.07 13.39 14.56
N PHE A 123 -12.13 13.42 13.22
CA PHE A 123 -12.27 14.66 12.43
C PHE A 123 -13.71 15.04 12.11
N GLY A 124 -14.71 14.27 12.57
CA GLY A 124 -16.12 14.50 12.24
C GLY A 124 -16.43 14.31 10.75
N LEU A 125 -15.66 13.49 10.04
CA LEU A 125 -15.83 13.16 8.61
C LEU A 125 -16.79 11.98 8.37
N SER A 126 -17.14 11.24 9.43
CA SER A 126 -18.09 10.12 9.36
C SER A 126 -19.45 10.58 8.82
N GLY A 127 -19.75 10.22 7.56
CA GLY A 127 -21.02 10.51 6.89
C GLY A 127 -21.07 11.75 5.99
N LYS A 128 -19.94 12.43 5.73
CA LYS A 128 -19.87 13.53 4.76
C LYS A 128 -18.83 13.24 3.68
N LEU A 129 -19.23 12.46 2.68
CA LEU A 129 -18.55 12.46 1.38
C LEU A 129 -18.91 13.79 0.71
N THR A 130 -18.03 14.78 0.80
CA THR A 130 -18.10 15.95 -0.08
C THR A 130 -17.00 15.79 -1.11
N ASP A 131 -17.40 15.72 -2.37
CA ASP A 131 -16.57 15.75 -3.58
C ASP A 131 -15.69 17.01 -3.61
N ALA A 132 -14.62 17.06 -2.82
CA ALA A 132 -13.82 18.26 -2.61
C ALA A 132 -12.51 18.31 -3.41
N ASP A 133 -12.03 17.20 -3.98
CA ASP A 133 -10.74 17.16 -4.69
C ASP A 133 -10.82 16.78 -6.17
N ALA A 134 -11.81 17.33 -6.88
CA ALA A 134 -11.93 17.16 -8.34
C ALA A 134 -10.90 17.96 -9.17
N GLY A 135 -9.72 18.30 -8.62
CA GLY A 135 -8.81 19.25 -9.29
C GLY A 135 -7.31 19.15 -9.02
N GLN A 136 -6.83 18.20 -8.19
CA GLN A 136 -5.38 17.99 -8.03
C GLN A 136 -4.93 16.74 -8.80
N GLU A 137 -3.95 16.90 -9.69
CA GLU A 137 -3.23 15.77 -10.28
C GLU A 137 -2.35 15.12 -9.22
N HIS A 138 -2.70 13.91 -8.83
CA HIS A 138 -1.87 13.06 -7.98
C HIS A 138 -1.36 11.88 -8.81
N GLN A 139 -0.08 11.57 -8.66
CA GLN A 139 0.55 10.44 -9.34
C GLN A 139 0.38 9.20 -8.47
N TYR A 140 -0.50 8.29 -8.89
CA TYR A 140 -0.76 7.02 -8.21
C TYR A 140 -0.11 5.88 -9.00
N LEU A 141 0.55 4.97 -8.27
CA LEU A 141 0.94 3.67 -8.82
C LEU A 141 -0.06 2.64 -8.30
N VAL A 142 -0.88 2.09 -9.20
CA VAL A 142 -1.89 1.08 -8.86
C VAL A 142 -1.37 -0.29 -9.30
N THR A 143 -0.93 -1.09 -8.33
CA THR A 143 -0.52 -2.49 -8.54
C THR A 143 -1.65 -3.39 -8.05
N TRP A 144 -2.08 -4.34 -8.87
CA TRP A 144 -3.06 -5.32 -8.45
C TRP A 144 -2.60 -6.74 -8.80
N SER A 145 -2.97 -7.69 -7.95
CA SER A 145 -2.65 -9.10 -8.08
C SER A 145 -3.93 -9.89 -7.91
N VAL A 146 -4.13 -10.92 -8.73
CA VAL A 146 -5.30 -11.78 -8.68
C VAL A 146 -4.87 -13.24 -8.72
N ASP A 147 -5.43 -14.03 -7.82
CA ASP A 147 -5.35 -15.48 -7.90
C ASP A 147 -6.38 -15.96 -8.93
N ALA A 148 -5.89 -16.53 -10.04
CA ALA A 148 -6.73 -17.07 -11.10
C ALA A 148 -6.47 -18.56 -11.30
N GLU A 149 -7.50 -19.37 -11.13
CA GLU A 149 -7.46 -20.78 -11.50
C GLU A 149 -7.89 -20.93 -12.96
N VAL A 150 -6.93 -21.23 -13.83
CA VAL A 150 -7.16 -21.38 -15.26
C VAL A 150 -6.52 -22.66 -15.79
N VAL A 151 -7.12 -23.23 -16.82
CA VAL A 151 -6.51 -24.33 -17.56
C VAL A 151 -5.52 -23.75 -18.56
N GLY A 152 -4.24 -24.12 -18.45
CA GLY A 152 -3.18 -23.66 -19.35
C GLY A 152 -1.91 -23.21 -18.61
N GLY A 153 -0.98 -22.58 -19.34
CA GLY A 153 0.25 -22.01 -18.78
C GLY A 153 0.15 -20.52 -18.44
N HIS A 154 1.27 -19.91 -18.05
CA HIS A 154 1.38 -18.50 -17.65
C HIS A 154 0.69 -17.50 -18.60
N HIS A 155 0.86 -17.68 -19.92
CA HIS A 155 0.23 -16.81 -20.92
C HIS A 155 -1.31 -16.94 -20.94
N ALA A 156 -1.84 -18.16 -20.79
CA ALA A 156 -3.29 -18.38 -20.73
C ALA A 156 -3.90 -17.74 -19.47
N ALA A 157 -3.17 -17.75 -18.35
CA ALA A 157 -3.56 -17.05 -17.13
C ALA A 157 -3.59 -15.53 -17.33
N ALA A 158 -2.53 -14.95 -17.91
CA ALA A 158 -2.50 -13.53 -18.24
C ALA A 158 -3.67 -13.13 -19.15
N GLN A 159 -3.95 -13.91 -20.20
CA GLN A 159 -5.02 -13.62 -21.15
C GLN A 159 -6.43 -13.74 -20.54
N ALA A 160 -6.65 -14.75 -19.69
CA ALA A 160 -7.93 -14.92 -18.98
C ALA A 160 -8.19 -13.77 -17.99
N VAL A 161 -7.15 -13.31 -17.28
CA VAL A 161 -7.23 -12.15 -16.38
C VAL A 161 -7.46 -10.86 -17.17
N ALA A 162 -6.71 -10.66 -18.26
CA ALA A 162 -6.90 -9.54 -19.19
C ALA A 162 -8.35 -9.45 -19.68
N ALA A 163 -8.91 -10.56 -20.15
CA ALA A 163 -10.29 -10.62 -20.66
C ALA A 163 -11.36 -10.34 -19.60
N ARG A 164 -11.08 -10.65 -18.33
CA ARG A 164 -12.08 -10.57 -17.26
C ARG A 164 -12.11 -9.21 -16.57
N TYR A 165 -10.97 -8.54 -16.48
CA TYR A 165 -10.81 -7.38 -15.60
C TYR A 165 -10.23 -6.14 -16.30
N PHE A 166 -9.74 -6.27 -17.53
CA PHE A 166 -9.18 -5.16 -18.29
C PHE A 166 -10.02 -4.81 -19.51
N ARG A 167 -9.70 -3.67 -20.13
CA ARG A 167 -10.30 -3.25 -21.40
C ARG A 167 -10.08 -4.32 -22.47
N SER A 168 -11.07 -4.44 -23.37
CA SER A 168 -11.04 -5.39 -24.48
C SER A 168 -9.75 -5.35 -25.29
N ASP A 169 -9.16 -4.17 -25.45
CA ASP A 169 -8.01 -3.95 -26.31
C ASP A 169 -6.71 -4.52 -25.70
N ILE A 170 -6.60 -4.54 -24.36
CA ILE A 170 -5.50 -5.20 -23.63
C ILE A 170 -5.63 -6.72 -23.76
N ALA A 171 -6.86 -7.24 -23.62
CA ALA A 171 -7.14 -8.66 -23.77
C ALA A 171 -6.90 -9.17 -25.20
N ALA A 172 -7.12 -8.29 -26.19
CA ALA A 172 -6.84 -8.55 -27.59
C ALA A 172 -5.34 -8.47 -27.94
N GLY A 173 -4.50 -7.99 -27.03
CA GLY A 173 -3.06 -7.83 -27.28
C GLY A 173 -2.76 -6.71 -28.28
N GLU A 174 -3.60 -5.67 -28.34
CA GLU A 174 -3.41 -4.55 -29.26
C GLU A 174 -2.10 -3.81 -28.96
N GLN A 175 -1.36 -3.49 -30.03
CA GLN A 175 -0.16 -2.68 -29.93
C GLN A 175 -0.56 -1.29 -29.42
N ASP A 176 0.23 -0.70 -28.53
CA ASP A 176 -0.03 0.55 -27.79
C ASP A 176 -0.93 0.45 -26.55
N THR A 177 -1.27 -0.76 -26.09
CA THR A 177 -2.00 -0.95 -24.81
C THR A 177 -1.08 -1.13 -23.59
N ALA A 178 0.24 -1.22 -23.81
CA ALA A 178 1.33 -1.26 -22.81
C ALA A 178 0.93 -1.90 -21.46
N CYS A 179 0.60 -3.19 -21.48
CA CYS A 179 0.24 -3.94 -20.27
C CYS A 179 1.06 -5.21 -20.16
N THR A 180 1.91 -5.26 -19.13
CA THR A 180 2.79 -6.38 -18.85
C THR A 180 2.33 -7.09 -17.59
N PHE A 181 2.17 -8.41 -17.68
CA PHE A 181 1.70 -9.26 -16.60
C PHE A 181 2.89 -10.01 -15.99
N ILE A 182 3.01 -10.00 -14.67
CA ILE A 182 3.90 -10.91 -13.96
C ILE A 182 3.04 -12.06 -13.45
N VAL A 183 3.21 -13.24 -14.03
CA VAL A 183 2.45 -14.43 -13.66
C VAL A 183 3.36 -15.42 -12.94
N THR A 184 2.95 -15.86 -11.76
CA THR A 184 3.67 -16.87 -10.97
C THR A 184 2.80 -18.11 -10.83
N ALA A 185 3.23 -19.25 -11.38
CA ALA A 185 2.53 -20.50 -11.15
C ALA A 185 2.81 -21.02 -9.73
N ARG A 186 1.78 -21.53 -9.05
CA ARG A 186 1.95 -22.15 -7.72
C ARG A 186 2.81 -23.41 -7.74
N SER A 187 2.90 -24.07 -8.90
CA SER A 187 3.63 -25.33 -9.07
C SER A 187 5.16 -25.16 -9.00
N ASP A 188 5.69 -24.03 -9.44
CA ASP A 188 7.14 -23.78 -9.51
C ASP A 188 7.57 -22.48 -8.80
N SER A 189 6.61 -21.66 -8.35
CA SER A 189 6.81 -20.36 -7.69
C SER A 189 7.73 -19.41 -8.47
N LYS A 190 7.86 -19.61 -9.78
CA LYS A 190 8.76 -18.80 -10.61
C LYS A 190 7.95 -17.72 -11.33
N PRO A 191 8.23 -16.42 -11.10
CA PRO A 191 7.57 -15.35 -11.83
C PRO A 191 8.02 -15.32 -13.28
N VAL A 192 7.06 -15.14 -14.19
CA VAL A 192 7.28 -14.97 -15.62
C VAL A 192 6.60 -13.68 -16.07
N GLU A 193 7.38 -12.81 -16.70
CA GLU A 193 6.90 -11.59 -17.33
C GLU A 193 6.29 -11.92 -18.70
N ILE A 194 5.04 -11.50 -18.91
CA ILE A 194 4.25 -11.74 -20.12
C ILE A 194 3.75 -10.39 -20.64
N ASP A 195 4.25 -9.99 -21.80
CA ASP A 195 3.67 -8.92 -22.60
C ASP A 195 2.65 -9.52 -23.57
N LEU A 196 1.37 -9.18 -23.41
CA LEU A 196 0.31 -9.66 -24.30
C LEU A 196 0.34 -9.01 -25.68
N SER A 197 1.01 -7.86 -25.82
CA SER A 197 1.18 -7.14 -27.10
C SER A 197 2.40 -7.62 -27.89
N ALA A 198 3.33 -8.35 -27.25
CA ALA A 198 4.45 -8.99 -27.91
C ALA A 198 3.94 -10.16 -28.75
N ARG A 199 3.97 -10.01 -30.08
CA ARG A 199 3.54 -11.05 -31.03
C ARG A 199 4.19 -12.38 -30.70
N GLN A 200 3.39 -13.43 -30.50
CA GLN A 200 3.87 -14.80 -30.57
C GLN A 200 4.50 -14.99 -31.96
N HIS A 201 5.82 -15.07 -32.04
CA HIS A 201 6.47 -15.59 -33.24
C HIS A 201 6.13 -17.08 -33.31
N THR A 202 5.02 -17.40 -33.97
CA THR A 202 4.76 -18.72 -34.50
C THR A 202 5.77 -18.97 -35.62
N CYS A 203 6.77 -19.80 -35.32
CA CYS A 203 7.37 -20.67 -36.33
C CYS A 203 6.55 -21.97 -36.39
#